data_AF-A0A1L5KMP2-F1
#
_entry.id   AF-A0A1L5KMP2-F1
#
_cell.length_a   1.000
_cell.length_b   1.000
_cell.length_c   1.000
_cell.angle_alpha   90.00
_cell.angle_beta   90.00
_cell.angle_gamma   90.00
#
_symmetry.space_group_name_H-M   'P 1'
#
loop_
_entity.id
_entity.type
_entity.pdbx_description
1 polymer ?
#
loop_
_entity_poly.entity_id
_entity_poly.type
_entity_poly.pdbx_seq_one_letter_code
_entity_poly.pdbx_strand_id
1 'polypeptide(L)' 'FGGFNDKAVKAANDAGFHLAVTTMKGKVKPGDNPLLLKRLYILRTDSLETMSRLVSNQPQG' A
#
# COMPACT_ATOMS: atom_id res chain seq x y z
N PHE A 1 8.12 8.40 5.92
CA PHE A 1 8.98 7.25 5.53
C PHE A 1 8.31 5.89 5.60
N GLY A 2 7.10 5.75 6.18
CA GLY A 2 6.40 4.45 6.24
C GLY A 2 7.10 3.39 7.09
N GLY A 3 7.99 3.80 7.99
CA GLY A 3 8.54 2.92 9.01
C GLY A 3 7.49 2.67 10.10
N PHE A 4 7.44 1.45 10.60
CA PHE A 4 6.55 1.01 11.66
C PHE A 4 7.19 -0.14 12.43
N ASN A 5 6.62 -0.45 13.59
CA ASN A 5 6.91 -1.64 14.38
C ASN A 5 5.60 -2.11 15.04
N ASP A 6 5.65 -3.20 15.78
CA ASP A 6 4.47 -3.81 16.39
C ASP A 6 3.73 -2.85 17.34
N LYS A 7 4.47 -1.98 18.05
CA LYS A 7 3.89 -0.97 18.93
C LYS A 7 3.04 0.04 18.13
N ALA A 8 3.52 0.48 16.97
CA ALA A 8 2.79 1.40 16.11
C ALA A 8 1.52 0.74 15.54
N VAL A 9 1.60 -0.54 15.13
CA VAL A 9 0.45 -1.31 14.63
C VAL A 9 -0.59 -1.48 15.73
N LYS A 10 -0.17 -1.85 16.94
CA LYS A 10 -1.07 -1.98 18.09
C LYS A 10 -1.75 -0.65 18.42
N ALA A 11 -1.00 0.44 18.50
CA ALA A 11 -1.55 1.75 18.77
C ALA A 11 -2.57 2.17 17.71
N ALA A 12 -2.33 1.85 16.43
CA ALA A 12 -3.28 2.14 15.36
C ALA A 12 -4.59 1.35 15.52
N ASN A 13 -4.49 0.06 15.87
CA ASN A 13 -5.64 -0.77 16.16
C ASN A 13 -6.43 -0.27 17.39
N ASP A 14 -5.74 0.01 18.49
CA ASP A 14 -6.33 0.50 19.74
C ASP A 14 -7.02 1.86 19.56
N ALA A 15 -6.51 2.71 18.65
CA ALA A 15 -7.11 3.99 18.29
C ALA A 15 -8.33 3.86 17.35
N GLY A 16 -8.69 2.64 16.94
CA GLY A 16 -9.84 2.39 16.07
C GLY A 16 -9.59 2.68 14.59
N PHE A 17 -8.34 2.73 14.13
CA PHE A 17 -8.07 2.78 12.69
C PHE A 17 -8.44 1.45 12.03
N HIS A 18 -9.16 1.54 10.92
CA HIS A 18 -9.56 0.37 10.15
C HIS A 18 -8.54 0.03 9.06
N LEU A 19 -7.79 1.02 8.58
CA LEU A 19 -6.76 0.85 7.56
C LEU A 19 -5.56 1.74 7.85
N ALA A 20 -4.35 1.25 7.53
CA ALA A 20 -3.14 2.05 7.54
C ALA A 20 -2.21 1.66 6.38
N VAL A 21 -1.49 2.65 5.86
CA VAL A 21 -0.66 2.51 4.65
C VAL A 21 0.83 2.66 4.96
N THR A 22 1.66 1.87 4.28
CA THR A 22 3.12 1.80 4.45
C THR A 22 3.85 2.28 3.19
N THR A 23 5.18 2.39 3.21
CA THR A 23 6.02 2.59 2.02
C THR A 23 6.39 1.27 1.33
N MET A 24 5.87 0.12 1.76
CA MET A 24 6.17 -1.13 1.07
C MET A 24 5.58 -1.10 -0.34
N LYS A 25 6.42 -1.29 -1.36
CA LYS A 25 6.00 -1.25 -2.77
C LYS A 25 5.19 -2.51 -3.10
N GLY A 26 4.00 -2.34 -3.65
CA GLY A 26 3.20 -3.46 -4.17
C GLY A 26 1.71 -3.16 -4.23
N LYS A 27 0.98 -4.03 -4.92
CA LYS A 27 -0.50 -4.02 -4.89
C LYS A 27 -0.97 -4.72 -3.64
N VAL A 28 -1.99 -4.14 -3.01
CA VAL A 28 -2.75 -4.80 -1.95
C VAL A 28 -3.48 -6.00 -2.53
N LYS A 29 -3.50 -7.12 -1.81
CA LYS A 29 -4.22 -8.35 -2.16
C LYS A 29 -5.26 -8.68 -1.09
N PRO A 30 -6.35 -9.39 -1.43
CA PRO A 30 -7.22 -9.97 -0.43
C PRO A 30 -6.41 -10.81 0.58
N GLY A 31 -6.65 -10.59 1.88
CA GLY A 31 -5.90 -11.23 2.96
C GLY A 31 -4.67 -10.45 3.46
N ASP A 32 -4.26 -9.35 2.80
CA ASP A 32 -3.26 -8.45 3.36
C ASP A 32 -3.76 -7.83 4.67
N ASN A 33 -2.84 -7.59 5.62
CA ASN A 33 -3.17 -6.95 6.88
C ASN A 33 -3.65 -5.51 6.64
N PRO A 34 -4.87 -5.14 7.08
CA PRO A 34 -5.46 -3.82 6.83
C PRO A 34 -4.66 -2.66 7.42
N LEU A 35 -3.85 -2.91 8.46
CA LEU A 35 -3.00 -1.89 9.08
C LEU A 35 -1.60 -1.79 8.45
N LEU A 36 -1.29 -2.62 7.45
CA LEU A 36 0.03 -2.70 6.80
C LEU A 36 -0.08 -2.67 5.28
N LEU A 37 -0.98 -1.86 4.74
CA LEU A 37 -1.24 -1.84 3.30
C LEU A 37 -0.05 -1.32 2.51
N LYS A 38 0.26 -2.01 1.41
CA LYS A 38 1.31 -1.64 0.45
C LYS A 38 0.86 -0.45 -0.39
N ARG A 39 1.81 0.27 -0.99
CA ARG A 39 1.54 1.38 -1.92
C ARG A 39 2.22 1.16 -3.27
N LEU A 40 1.65 1.75 -4.30
CA LEU A 40 2.31 1.91 -5.59
C LEU A 40 3.16 3.18 -5.57
N TYR A 41 4.35 3.10 -6.16
CA TYR A 41 5.19 4.27 -6.39
C TYR A 41 4.93 4.75 -7.81
N ILE A 42 4.46 5.99 -7.91
CA ILE A 42 4.35 6.73 -9.17
C ILE A 42 5.42 7.81 -9.13
N LEU A 43 6.36 7.77 -10.06
CA LEU A 43 7.45 8.71 -10.17
C LEU A 43 7.09 9.84 -11.13
N ARG A 44 7.72 11.00 -10.96
CA ARG A 44 7.57 12.13 -11.89
C ARG A 44 7.97 11.74 -13.33
N THR A 45 8.88 10.80 -13.48
CA THR A 45 9.42 10.32 -14.76
C THR A 45 8.56 9.23 -15.38
N ASP A 46 7.54 8.71 -14.68
CA ASP A 46 6.65 7.71 -15.26
C ASP A 46 5.75 8.39 -16.30
N SER A 47 5.66 7.79 -17.48
CA SER A 47 4.70 8.22 -18.49
C SER A 47 3.27 7.92 -18.03
N LEU A 48 2.27 8.56 -18.66
CA LEU A 48 0.87 8.30 -18.36
C LEU A 48 0.49 6.83 -18.62
N GLU A 49 1.06 6.22 -19.66
CA GLU A 49 0.86 4.80 -19.99
C GLU A 49 1.46 3.89 -18.91
N THR A 50 2.65 4.25 -18.40
CA THR A 50 3.31 3.51 -17.32
C THR A 50 2.50 3.60 -16.04
N MET A 51 2.07 4.81 -15.67
CA MET A 51 1.18 5.04 -14.53
C MET A 51 -0.11 4.23 -14.66
N SER A 52 -0.75 4.26 -15.83
CA SER A 52 -1.98 3.52 -16.14
C SER A 52 -1.82 2.02 -15.91
N ARG A 53 -0.73 1.42 -16.39
CA ARG A 53 -0.43 -0.01 -16.16
C ARG A 53 -0.18 -0.35 -14.69
N LEU A 54 0.51 0.53 -13.95
CA LEU A 54 0.80 0.33 -12.53
C LEU A 54 -0.48 0.31 -11.69
N VAL A 55 -1.40 1.25 -11.92
CA VAL A 55 -2.65 1.37 -11.16
C VAL A 55 -3.71 0.33 -11.56
N SER A 56 -3.72 -0.11 -12.82
CA SER A 56 -4.74 -1.02 -13.35
C SER A 56 -4.64 -2.43 -12.76
N ASN A 57 -5.74 -3.02 -12.30
CA ASN A 57 -5.79 -4.41 -11.81
C ASN A 57 -6.03 -5.43 -12.94
N GLN A 58 -5.27 -5.33 -14.03
CA GLN A 58 -5.37 -6.33 -15.10
C GLN A 58 -4.94 -7.71 -14.57
N PRO A 59 -5.74 -8.77 -14.80
CA PRO A 59 -5.29 -10.13 -14.57
C PRO A 59 -4.04 -10.37 -15.42
N GLN A 60 -2.99 -10.93 -14.82
CA GLN A 60 -1.90 -11.49 -15.61
C GLN A 60 -2.52 -12.68 -16.34
N GLY A 61 -2.70 -12.52 -17.66
CA GLY A 61 -3.14 -13.61 -18.54
C GLY A 61 -2.12 -14.74 -18.55
#